data_AF-A0A9D4A179-F1
#
_entry.id   AF-A0A9D4A179-F1
#
_cell.length_a   1.000
_cell.length_b   1.000
_cell.length_c   1.000
_cell.angle_alpha   90.00
_cell.angle_beta   90.00
_cell.angle_gamma   90.00
#
_symmetry.space_group_name_H-M   'P 1'
#
loop_
_entity.id
_entity.type
_entity.pdbx_description
1 polymer ?
#
loop_
_entity_poly.entity_id
_entity_poly.type
_entity_poly.pdbx_seq_one_letter_code
_entity_poly.pdbx_strand_id
1 'polypeptide(L)'
;MATSGTRVKRVTDPLDDRVKAQLVGLRYSSSGSEKSDSTHDDSPCLSELVHSFLEDDHGAAEQTGYQSDSERVDSNIDAVDSLQIIIKSSFLNSTGSYLNRLTDAVLNAIEMLSFFKTDKAIFRRKVMAYLRQVGYNAAICKTKWGSSGGLTAGNYEFIDVVQSISPTRQTRYFVDLDFASEFEIARPTSDYSRLLQYLPRVFVGKSEELKKVVNVMSDSAKRSLKSKQLSLPPWRKHRYMQNKWFGPYRRTTNQIQANNSSLSPATISNVQCRYVGFEDAVNGSLFVRTR
;
A
#
# COMPACT_ATOMS: atom_id res chain seq x y z
N MET A 1 52.85 32.67 42.21
CA MET A 1 51.44 32.92 41.89
C MET A 1 51.36 33.75 40.62
N ALA A 2 50.82 33.20 39.54
CA ALA A 2 50.12 33.93 38.47
C ALA A 2 49.48 32.87 37.54
N THR A 3 48.21 32.57 37.80
CA THR A 3 47.34 31.71 36.97
C THR A 3 46.80 32.54 35.81
N SER A 4 47.09 32.17 34.58
CA SER A 4 46.51 32.80 33.39
C SER A 4 45.22 32.08 33.00
N GLY A 5 44.07 32.73 33.18
CA GLY A 5 42.76 32.20 32.83
C GLY A 5 42.42 32.43 31.36
N THR A 6 42.01 31.37 30.67
CA THR A 6 41.55 31.41 29.27
C THR A 6 40.15 32.01 29.19
N ARG A 7 40.00 33.17 28.54
CA ARG A 7 38.71 33.84 28.32
C ARG A 7 37.94 33.15 27.19
N VAL A 8 36.80 32.56 27.50
CA VAL A 8 35.85 32.04 26.50
C VAL A 8 35.19 33.21 25.77
N LYS A 9 35.34 33.28 24.44
CA LYS A 9 34.66 34.28 23.59
C LYS A 9 33.21 33.84 23.40
N ARG A 10 32.26 34.49 24.07
CA ARG A 10 30.84 34.42 23.71
C ARG A 10 30.61 35.39 22.55
N VAL A 11 30.15 34.86 21.42
CA VAL A 11 29.69 35.65 20.27
C VAL A 11 28.22 35.95 20.51
N THR A 12 27.91 37.17 20.93
CA THR A 12 26.55 37.67 21.12
C THR A 12 26.30 38.83 20.16
N ASP A 13 26.65 38.64 18.88
CA ASP A 13 26.23 39.58 17.83
C ASP A 13 24.91 39.09 17.23
N PRO A 14 23.86 39.92 17.25
CA PRO A 14 22.61 39.63 16.54
C PRO A 14 22.88 39.45 15.05
N LEU A 15 22.28 38.42 14.45
CA LEU A 15 22.38 38.18 13.01
C LEU A 15 21.85 39.38 12.23
N ASP A 16 22.64 39.82 11.24
CA ASP A 16 22.29 40.89 10.30
C ASP A 16 20.98 40.57 9.57
N ASP A 17 20.14 41.59 9.38
CA ASP A 17 18.79 41.42 8.83
C ASP A 17 18.79 40.91 7.39
N ARG A 18 19.91 41.10 6.67
CA ARG A 18 20.15 40.53 5.35
C ARG A 18 20.32 39.01 5.37
N VAL A 19 20.93 38.48 6.43
CA VAL A 19 21.10 37.02 6.64
C VAL A 19 19.78 36.40 7.10
N LYS A 20 19.01 37.10 7.95
CA LYS A 20 17.66 36.66 8.33
C LYS A 20 16.72 36.58 7.12
N ALA A 21 16.77 37.56 6.21
CA ALA A 21 15.96 37.56 5.00
C ALA A 21 16.29 36.39 4.04
N GLN A 22 17.55 35.93 4.01
CA GLN A 22 17.94 34.76 3.21
C GLN A 22 17.47 33.43 3.83
N LEU A 23 17.35 33.34 5.16
CA LEU A 23 16.82 32.14 5.82
C LEU A 23 15.31 31.96 5.61
N VAL A 24 14.56 33.07 5.48
CA VAL A 24 13.10 33.05 5.29
C VAL A 24 12.70 32.89 3.81
N GLY A 25 13.65 33.05 2.88
CA GLY A 25 13.42 33.09 1.44
C GLY A 25 13.51 31.79 0.66
N LEU A 26 13.83 30.64 1.29
CA LEU A 26 13.87 29.34 0.59
C LEU A 26 12.47 28.72 0.45
N ARG A 27 11.57 29.44 -0.24
CA ARG A 27 10.60 28.78 -1.10
C ARG A 27 11.31 28.56 -2.44
N TYR A 28 11.69 27.32 -2.70
CA TYR A 28 12.01 26.86 -4.04
C TYR A 28 10.76 27.02 -4.91
N SER A 29 10.58 28.21 -5.47
CA SER A 29 9.68 28.46 -6.58
C SER A 29 10.39 28.01 -7.85
N SER A 30 10.21 26.74 -8.21
CA SER A 30 10.50 26.27 -9.56
C SER A 30 9.29 26.57 -10.43
N SER A 31 9.44 27.55 -11.33
CA SER A 31 8.47 27.91 -12.36
C SER A 31 8.83 27.15 -13.66
N GLY A 32 7.88 26.41 -14.23
CA GLY A 32 8.10 25.73 -15.52
C GLY A 32 7.04 24.70 -15.94
N SER A 33 5.94 25.20 -16.50
CA SER A 33 5.32 24.71 -17.74
C SER A 33 4.46 23.40 -17.75
N GLU A 34 3.17 23.65 -18.02
CA GLU A 34 2.22 22.93 -18.90
C GLU A 34 1.65 21.55 -18.54
N LYS A 35 0.31 21.51 -18.64
CA LYS A 35 -0.57 20.35 -18.57
C LYS A 35 0.02 19.13 -19.30
N SER A 36 0.41 18.15 -18.51
CA SER A 36 0.20 16.75 -18.86
C SER A 36 -0.60 16.14 -17.72
N ASP A 37 -1.65 15.39 -18.09
CA ASP A 37 -2.42 14.51 -17.22
C ASP A 37 -1.46 13.42 -16.73
N SER A 38 -0.63 13.80 -15.75
CA SER A 38 0.30 12.92 -15.10
C SER A 38 -0.54 12.07 -14.15
N THR A 39 -0.49 10.76 -14.38
CA THR A 39 -0.87 9.75 -13.41
C THR A 39 -0.24 10.13 -12.08
N HIS A 40 -1.04 10.75 -11.21
CA HIS A 40 -0.60 11.12 -9.87
C HIS A 40 -0.01 9.87 -9.22
N ASP A 41 1.19 10.03 -8.68
CA ASP A 41 1.76 9.09 -7.74
C ASP A 41 0.70 8.85 -6.64
N ASP A 42 0.09 7.66 -6.68
CA ASP A 42 -1.08 7.32 -5.88
C ASP A 42 -0.72 7.09 -4.40
N SER A 43 0.54 7.30 -4.01
CA SER A 43 1.06 7.09 -2.66
C SER A 43 0.57 8.18 -1.68
N PRO A 44 0.19 7.82 -0.43
CA PRO A 44 -0.11 8.82 0.59
C PRO A 44 1.12 9.67 0.88
N CYS A 45 0.89 10.92 1.27
CA CYS A 45 1.97 11.84 1.60
C CYS A 45 2.65 11.37 2.90
N LEU A 46 3.94 11.00 2.82
CA LEU A 46 4.70 10.52 3.99
C LEU A 46 4.72 11.53 5.14
N SER A 47 4.75 12.83 4.83
CA SER A 47 4.71 13.87 5.87
C SER A 47 3.43 13.80 6.68
N GLU A 48 2.29 13.48 6.05
CA GLU A 48 1.01 13.35 6.73
C GLU A 48 0.97 12.16 7.70
N LEU A 49 1.60 11.03 7.33
CA LEU A 49 1.75 9.86 8.21
C LEU A 49 2.70 10.14 9.37
N VAL A 50 3.72 10.97 9.17
CA VAL A 50 4.65 11.36 10.24
C VAL A 50 3.99 12.38 11.19
N HIS A 51 3.30 13.38 10.65
CA HIS A 51 2.59 14.39 11.44
C HIS A 51 1.53 13.76 12.34
N SER A 52 0.68 12.90 11.79
CA SER A 52 -0.34 12.23 12.60
C SER A 52 0.26 11.35 13.70
N PHE A 53 1.39 10.70 13.44
CA PHE A 53 2.08 9.89 14.45
C PHE A 53 2.62 10.71 15.62
N LEU A 54 3.09 11.94 15.37
CA LEU A 54 3.64 12.82 16.39
C LEU A 54 2.55 13.57 17.17
N GLU A 55 1.42 13.86 16.54
CA GLU A 55 0.29 14.57 17.17
C GLU A 55 -0.51 13.70 18.14
N ASP A 56 -0.44 12.37 18.03
CA ASP A 56 -1.15 11.42 18.90
C ASP A 56 -0.55 11.28 20.32
N ASP A 57 0.58 11.95 20.64
CA ASP A 57 1.23 11.87 21.97
C ASP A 57 0.58 12.80 23.03
N HIS A 58 -0.52 13.46 22.69
CA HIS A 58 -1.26 14.35 23.57
C HIS A 58 -2.70 13.88 23.80
N GLY A 59 -2.86 12.82 24.60
CA GLY A 59 -3.99 12.63 25.53
C GLY A 59 -5.44 12.86 25.03
N ALA A 60 -5.72 12.77 23.73
CA ALA A 60 -7.07 12.93 23.21
C ALA A 60 -7.80 11.59 23.36
N ALA A 61 -8.60 11.49 24.42
CA ALA A 61 -9.56 10.42 24.62
C ALA A 61 -10.29 10.10 23.31
N GLU A 62 -10.19 8.85 22.87
CA GLU A 62 -10.98 8.30 21.77
C GLU A 62 -12.47 8.40 22.13
N GLN A 63 -13.12 9.51 21.77
CA GLN A 63 -14.57 9.57 21.71
C GLN A 63 -15.01 8.93 20.40
N THR A 64 -15.32 7.64 20.47
CA THR A 64 -16.63 7.04 20.07
C THR A 64 -16.45 5.56 19.69
N GLY A 65 -17.15 4.69 20.43
CA GLY A 65 -17.35 3.29 20.07
C GLY A 65 -16.85 2.32 21.13
N TYR A 66 -17.67 2.07 22.16
CA TYR A 66 -17.54 1.01 23.17
C TYR A 66 -16.49 -0.07 22.87
N GLN A 67 -15.34 0.00 23.53
CA GLN A 67 -14.43 -1.13 23.65
C GLN A 67 -14.10 -1.30 25.12
N SER A 68 -14.52 -2.43 25.67
CA SER A 68 -14.40 -2.79 27.08
C SER A 68 -12.91 -2.87 27.46
N ASP A 69 -12.44 -1.90 28.24
CA ASP A 69 -11.15 -1.95 28.93
C ASP A 69 -11.24 -3.01 30.04
N SER A 70 -10.96 -4.26 29.68
CA SER A 70 -10.58 -5.28 30.65
C SER A 70 -9.08 -5.45 30.58
N GLU A 71 -8.37 -4.76 31.48
CA GLU A 71 -6.96 -5.02 31.78
C GLU A 71 -6.83 -6.41 32.42
N ARG A 72 -6.89 -7.46 31.60
CA ARG A 72 -6.50 -8.82 32.02
C ARG A 72 -5.17 -9.14 31.38
N VAL A 73 -4.18 -9.30 32.25
CA VAL A 73 -2.78 -9.65 31.96
C VAL A 73 -2.62 -11.06 31.36
N ASP A 74 -3.72 -11.80 31.13
CA ASP A 74 -3.73 -13.17 30.58
C ASP A 74 -4.19 -13.27 29.10
N SER A 75 -4.38 -12.13 28.44
CA SER A 75 -5.08 -11.99 27.14
C SER A 75 -4.31 -12.41 25.87
N ASN A 76 -3.12 -12.99 25.99
CA ASN A 76 -2.30 -13.38 24.83
C ASN A 76 -2.57 -14.81 24.35
N ILE A 77 -2.87 -15.75 25.26
CA ILE A 77 -3.33 -17.10 24.89
C ILE A 77 -4.68 -16.99 24.18
N ASP A 78 -5.58 -16.17 24.74
CA ASP A 78 -6.89 -15.87 24.16
C ASP A 78 -6.81 -15.34 22.72
N ALA A 79 -5.81 -14.53 22.38
CA ALA A 79 -5.69 -13.96 21.03
C ALA A 79 -5.23 -15.00 20.00
N VAL A 80 -4.26 -15.85 20.36
CA VAL A 80 -3.80 -16.96 19.50
C VAL A 80 -4.95 -17.95 19.30
N ASP A 81 -5.63 -18.33 20.37
CA ASP A 81 -6.77 -19.24 20.31
C ASP A 81 -7.92 -18.62 19.51
N SER A 82 -8.22 -17.33 19.72
CA SER A 82 -9.21 -16.60 18.93
C SER A 82 -8.87 -16.60 17.44
N LEU A 83 -7.63 -16.31 17.07
CA LEU A 83 -7.22 -16.34 15.66
C LEU A 83 -7.26 -17.74 15.09
N GLN A 84 -6.82 -18.73 15.86
CA GLN A 84 -6.88 -20.13 15.45
C GLN A 84 -8.33 -20.58 15.26
N ILE A 85 -9.25 -20.18 16.14
CA ILE A 85 -10.69 -20.40 16.01
C ILE A 85 -11.24 -19.69 14.78
N ILE A 86 -10.88 -18.43 14.53
CA ILE A 86 -11.32 -17.68 13.34
C ILE A 86 -10.84 -18.39 12.07
N ILE A 87 -9.57 -18.78 11.99
CA ILE A 87 -9.00 -19.44 10.83
C ILE A 87 -9.62 -20.83 10.65
N LYS A 88 -9.65 -21.66 11.69
CA LYS A 88 -10.26 -23.01 11.65
C LYS A 88 -11.75 -22.94 11.32
N SER A 89 -12.50 -22.00 11.92
CA SER A 89 -13.92 -21.83 11.62
C SER A 89 -14.15 -21.29 10.21
N SER A 90 -13.24 -20.47 9.66
CA SER A 90 -13.27 -20.09 8.24
C SER A 90 -13.07 -21.33 7.36
N PHE A 91 -12.09 -22.19 7.66
CA PHE A 91 -11.88 -23.45 6.93
C PHE A 91 -13.08 -24.42 7.05
N LEU A 92 -13.71 -24.52 8.23
CA LEU A 92 -14.82 -25.44 8.47
C LEU A 92 -16.17 -24.91 7.95
N ASN A 93 -16.46 -23.63 8.14
CA ASN A 93 -17.72 -22.99 7.72
C ASN A 93 -17.71 -22.53 6.25
N SER A 94 -16.52 -22.32 5.67
CA SER A 94 -16.36 -22.05 4.24
C SER A 94 -15.98 -23.30 3.44
N THR A 95 -16.39 -24.49 3.91
CA THR A 95 -16.54 -25.72 3.09
C THR A 95 -17.56 -25.58 1.95
N GLY A 96 -17.86 -24.36 1.50
CA GLY A 96 -18.33 -24.15 0.15
C GLY A 96 -17.22 -24.60 -0.80
N SER A 97 -17.51 -25.61 -1.62
CA SER A 97 -16.59 -26.09 -2.67
C SER A 97 -16.02 -24.96 -3.54
N TYR A 98 -16.68 -23.80 -3.59
CA TYR A 98 -16.20 -22.61 -4.26
C TYR A 98 -14.98 -21.95 -3.60
N LEU A 99 -14.96 -21.77 -2.26
CA LEU A 99 -13.83 -21.11 -1.60
C LEU A 99 -12.56 -21.95 -1.79
N ASN A 100 -12.65 -23.27 -1.57
CA ASN A 100 -11.51 -24.17 -1.76
C ASN A 100 -10.99 -24.10 -3.19
N ARG A 101 -11.86 -24.21 -4.20
CA ARG A 101 -11.44 -24.06 -5.61
C ARG A 101 -10.84 -22.69 -5.91
N LEU A 102 -11.39 -21.62 -5.33
CA LEU A 102 -10.84 -20.26 -5.50
C LEU A 102 -9.45 -20.17 -4.87
N THR A 103 -9.26 -20.69 -3.66
CA THR A 103 -7.96 -20.74 -2.98
C THR A 103 -6.95 -21.54 -3.82
N ASP A 104 -7.33 -22.71 -4.32
CA ASP A 104 -6.48 -23.53 -5.19
C ASP A 104 -6.10 -22.78 -6.47
N ALA A 105 -7.08 -22.11 -7.10
CA ALA A 105 -6.82 -21.30 -8.29
C ALA A 105 -5.87 -20.13 -8.02
N VAL A 106 -6.00 -19.46 -6.86
CA VAL A 106 -5.09 -18.39 -6.42
C VAL A 106 -3.68 -18.94 -6.19
N LEU A 107 -3.54 -20.06 -5.49
CA LEU A 107 -2.24 -20.67 -5.21
C LEU A 107 -1.54 -21.13 -6.50
N ASN A 108 -2.27 -21.78 -7.40
CA ASN A 108 -1.77 -22.16 -8.73
C ASN A 108 -1.31 -20.94 -9.53
N ALA A 109 -2.08 -19.84 -9.49
CA ALA A 109 -1.68 -18.58 -10.15
C ALA A 109 -0.37 -18.02 -9.58
N ILE A 110 -0.23 -18.02 -8.26
CA ILE A 110 0.94 -17.52 -7.55
C ILE A 110 2.19 -18.33 -7.90
N GLU A 111 2.06 -19.65 -8.03
CA GLU A 111 3.15 -20.54 -8.42
C GLU A 111 3.59 -20.28 -9.87
N MET A 112 2.65 -20.34 -10.81
CA MET A 112 2.92 -20.13 -12.24
C MET A 112 3.45 -18.74 -12.56
N LEU A 113 3.03 -17.71 -11.82
CA LEU A 113 3.37 -16.31 -12.06
C LEU A 113 4.44 -15.79 -11.09
N SER A 114 5.12 -16.69 -10.37
CA SER A 114 6.08 -16.37 -9.32
C SER A 114 7.23 -15.46 -9.78
N PHE A 115 7.59 -15.52 -11.06
CA PHE A 115 8.62 -14.68 -11.66
C PHE A 115 8.27 -13.18 -11.68
N PHE A 116 6.99 -12.81 -11.53
CA PHE A 116 6.56 -11.41 -11.43
C PHE A 116 6.54 -10.87 -9.98
N LYS A 117 6.84 -11.68 -8.97
CA LYS A 117 6.66 -11.31 -7.54
C LYS A 117 7.40 -10.04 -7.10
N THR A 118 8.47 -9.66 -7.79
CA THR A 118 9.25 -8.45 -7.49
C THR A 118 8.46 -7.17 -7.71
N ASP A 119 7.59 -7.13 -8.71
CA ASP A 119 6.65 -6.03 -8.94
C ASP A 119 5.26 -6.45 -8.43
N LYS A 120 4.93 -6.02 -7.21
CA LYS A 120 3.65 -6.33 -6.56
C LYS A 120 2.45 -5.93 -7.42
N ALA A 121 2.53 -4.83 -8.17
CA ALA A 121 1.42 -4.33 -8.98
C ALA A 121 1.22 -5.12 -10.26
N ILE A 122 2.31 -5.50 -10.94
CA ILE A 122 2.25 -6.40 -12.10
C ILE A 122 1.79 -7.79 -11.64
N PHE A 123 2.35 -8.32 -10.55
CA PHE A 123 2.00 -9.62 -10.02
C PHE A 123 0.51 -9.74 -9.69
N ARG A 124 -0.05 -8.78 -8.93
CA ARG A 124 -1.50 -8.71 -8.65
C ARG A 124 -2.34 -8.70 -9.92
N ARG A 125 -2.00 -7.88 -10.91
CA ARG A 125 -2.72 -7.83 -12.18
C ARG A 125 -2.66 -9.13 -12.97
N LYS A 126 -1.51 -9.82 -12.98
CA LYS A 126 -1.34 -11.10 -13.65
C LYS A 126 -2.14 -12.21 -12.97
N VAL A 127 -2.14 -12.28 -11.64
CA VAL A 127 -2.98 -13.21 -10.88
C VAL A 127 -4.46 -12.95 -11.13
N MET A 128 -4.90 -11.68 -11.10
CA MET A 128 -6.28 -11.32 -11.45
C MET A 128 -6.65 -11.75 -12.87
N ALA A 129 -5.77 -11.51 -13.86
CA ALA A 129 -6.01 -11.91 -15.25
C ALA A 129 -6.12 -13.44 -15.40
N TYR A 130 -5.28 -14.21 -14.70
CA TYR A 130 -5.36 -15.67 -14.67
C TYR A 130 -6.68 -16.15 -14.06
N LEU A 131 -7.09 -15.61 -12.92
CA LEU A 131 -8.36 -15.99 -12.27
C LEU A 131 -9.55 -15.78 -13.22
N ARG A 132 -9.53 -14.69 -14.00
CA ARG A 132 -10.55 -14.46 -15.03
C ARG A 132 -10.48 -15.46 -16.18
N GLN A 133 -9.28 -15.79 -16.64
CA GLN A 133 -9.08 -16.77 -17.71
C GLN A 133 -9.67 -18.13 -17.34
N VAL A 134 -9.57 -18.53 -16.06
CA VAL A 134 -10.16 -19.78 -15.56
C VAL A 134 -11.62 -19.63 -15.10
N GLY A 135 -12.27 -18.49 -15.38
CA GLY A 135 -13.72 -18.30 -15.24
C GLY A 135 -14.21 -17.57 -13.98
N TYR A 136 -13.33 -17.05 -13.13
CA TYR A 136 -13.74 -16.25 -11.98
C TYR A 136 -14.06 -14.80 -12.38
N ASN A 137 -15.09 -14.21 -11.77
CA ASN A 137 -15.33 -12.75 -11.83
C ASN A 137 -14.35 -12.04 -10.88
N ALA A 138 -13.07 -12.05 -11.24
CA ALA A 138 -12.01 -11.38 -10.51
C ALA A 138 -11.77 -9.95 -11.02
N ALA A 139 -11.43 -9.05 -10.10
CA ALA A 139 -11.10 -7.67 -10.40
C ALA A 139 -10.02 -7.13 -9.46
N ILE A 140 -9.33 -6.09 -9.92
CA ILE A 140 -8.49 -5.26 -9.07
C ILE A 140 -9.38 -4.27 -8.32
N CYS A 141 -9.25 -4.25 -7.01
CA CYS A 141 -9.89 -3.27 -6.13
C CYS A 141 -8.84 -2.31 -5.60
N LYS A 142 -9.05 -1.02 -5.86
CA LYS A 142 -8.24 0.06 -5.31
C LYS A 142 -9.07 0.86 -4.32
N THR A 143 -8.77 0.77 -3.04
CA THR A 143 -9.35 1.64 -2.01
C THR A 143 -8.58 2.94 -1.92
N LYS A 144 -9.27 4.05 -1.65
CA LYS A 144 -8.66 5.36 -1.37
C LYS A 144 -9.51 6.10 -0.35
N TRP A 145 -8.87 6.64 0.68
CA TRP A 145 -9.53 7.43 1.73
C TRP A 145 -8.70 8.67 2.03
N GLY A 146 -9.42 9.77 2.35
CA GLY A 146 -8.81 11.01 2.80
C GLY A 146 -8.56 11.01 4.30
N SER A 147 -7.85 12.03 4.78
CA SER A 147 -7.68 12.25 6.20
C SER A 147 -8.95 12.77 6.84
N SER A 148 -9.33 12.17 7.96
CA SER A 148 -10.52 12.58 8.73
C SER A 148 -10.46 12.07 10.16
N GLY A 149 -10.72 12.96 11.12
CA GLY A 149 -10.85 12.62 12.54
C GLY A 149 -9.70 11.78 13.12
N GLY A 150 -8.44 12.13 12.83
CA GLY A 150 -7.26 11.39 13.32
C GLY A 150 -6.89 10.12 12.52
N LEU A 151 -7.53 9.89 11.36
CA LEU A 151 -7.07 8.91 10.37
C LEU A 151 -6.26 9.64 9.31
N THR A 152 -5.09 9.12 8.99
CA THR A 152 -4.29 9.57 7.85
C THR A 152 -4.81 9.00 6.54
N ALA A 153 -4.72 9.80 5.48
CA ALA A 153 -5.04 9.40 4.13
C ALA A 153 -4.24 8.17 3.70
N GLY A 154 -4.81 7.41 2.78
CA GLY A 154 -4.19 6.19 2.30
C GLY A 154 -4.91 5.59 1.12
N ASN A 155 -4.24 4.62 0.52
CA ASN A 155 -4.75 3.80 -0.55
C ASN A 155 -4.24 2.37 -0.38
N TYR A 156 -4.92 1.43 -1.02
CA TYR A 156 -4.52 0.03 -1.01
C TYR A 156 -5.07 -0.68 -2.24
N GLU A 157 -4.37 -1.72 -2.68
CA GLU A 157 -4.76 -2.50 -3.86
C GLU A 157 -4.77 -3.99 -3.55
N PHE A 158 -5.91 -4.64 -3.80
CA PHE A 158 -6.12 -6.06 -3.61
C PHE A 158 -6.96 -6.64 -4.76
N ILE A 159 -7.17 -7.96 -4.76
CA ILE A 159 -8.06 -8.63 -5.71
C ILE A 159 -9.37 -8.96 -5.00
N ASP A 160 -10.51 -8.75 -5.67
CA ASP A 160 -11.76 -9.37 -5.24
C ASP A 160 -12.26 -10.39 -6.26
N VAL A 161 -13.09 -11.31 -5.78
CA VAL A 161 -13.83 -12.26 -6.62
C VAL A 161 -15.28 -12.24 -6.21
N VAL A 162 -16.17 -12.03 -7.18
CA VAL A 162 -17.62 -11.99 -6.93
C VAL A 162 -18.27 -13.26 -7.47
N GLN A 163 -18.78 -14.09 -6.57
CA GLN A 163 -19.59 -15.26 -6.91
C GLN A 163 -21.07 -14.87 -6.98
N SER A 164 -21.67 -15.03 -8.16
CA SER A 164 -23.13 -14.98 -8.28
C SER A 164 -23.72 -16.29 -7.77
N ILE A 165 -24.54 -16.24 -6.71
CA ILE A 165 -25.28 -17.40 -6.18
C ILE A 165 -26.68 -17.44 -6.79
N SER A 166 -27.28 -16.26 -6.96
CA SER A 166 -28.55 -16.05 -7.66
C SER A 166 -28.55 -14.66 -8.31
N PRO A 167 -29.55 -14.32 -9.16
CA PRO A 167 -29.63 -12.98 -9.78
C PRO A 167 -29.60 -11.83 -8.78
N THR A 168 -30.04 -12.06 -7.55
CA THR A 168 -30.13 -11.05 -6.48
C THR A 168 -29.10 -11.23 -5.37
N ARG A 169 -28.40 -12.38 -5.33
CA ARG A 169 -27.46 -12.71 -4.25
C ARG A 169 -26.06 -12.95 -4.81
N GLN A 170 -25.14 -12.10 -4.40
CA GLN A 170 -23.72 -12.23 -4.72
C GLN A 170 -22.92 -12.37 -3.42
N THR A 171 -21.86 -13.16 -3.47
CA THR A 171 -20.87 -13.25 -2.38
C THR A 171 -19.54 -12.73 -2.89
N ARG A 172 -18.95 -11.81 -2.12
CA ARG A 172 -17.65 -11.22 -2.41
C ARG A 172 -16.58 -11.88 -1.57
N TYR A 173 -15.51 -12.32 -2.23
CA TYR A 173 -14.31 -12.84 -1.62
C TYR A 173 -13.17 -11.84 -1.81
N PHE A 174 -12.38 -11.64 -0.77
CA PHE A 174 -11.19 -10.80 -0.75
C PHE A 174 -9.97 -11.71 -0.94
N VAL A 175 -9.08 -11.30 -1.83
CA VAL A 175 -7.85 -11.98 -2.16
C VAL A 175 -6.69 -11.01 -1.98
N ASP A 176 -5.84 -11.29 -1.00
CA ASP A 176 -4.63 -10.53 -0.71
C ASP A 176 -3.42 -11.46 -0.80
N LEU A 177 -2.50 -11.14 -1.71
CA LEU A 177 -1.38 -12.02 -2.07
C LEU A 177 -0.18 -11.91 -1.12
N ASP A 178 -0.17 -10.93 -0.23
CA ASP A 178 0.90 -10.67 0.73
C ASP A 178 0.34 -10.22 2.09
N PHE A 179 -0.73 -10.89 2.52
CA PHE A 179 -1.55 -10.46 3.65
C PHE A 179 -0.81 -10.41 4.99
N ALA A 180 0.07 -11.38 5.26
CA ALA A 180 0.78 -11.44 6.54
C ALA A 180 1.75 -10.25 6.73
N SER A 181 2.38 -9.77 5.65
CA SER A 181 3.31 -8.63 5.72
C SER A 181 2.58 -7.33 6.11
N GLU A 182 1.29 -7.25 5.76
CA GLU A 182 0.38 -6.19 6.22
C GLU A 182 0.14 -6.20 7.73
N PHE A 183 0.76 -7.07 8.52
CA PHE A 183 0.75 -7.04 10.00
C PHE A 183 2.14 -7.06 10.64
N GLU A 184 3.23 -6.97 9.87
CA GLU A 184 4.58 -6.94 10.46
C GLU A 184 4.87 -5.64 11.23
N ILE A 185 5.31 -5.76 12.48
CA ILE A 185 5.67 -4.60 13.32
C ILE A 185 7.14 -4.65 13.72
N ALA A 186 7.72 -3.50 14.02
CA ALA A 186 9.06 -3.42 14.57
C ALA A 186 9.08 -3.93 16.02
N ARG A 187 10.09 -4.75 16.36
CA ARG A 187 10.31 -5.29 17.71
C ARG A 187 9.05 -5.98 18.30
N PRO A 188 8.46 -6.97 17.62
CA PRO A 188 7.29 -7.66 18.14
C PRO A 188 7.62 -8.39 19.44
N THR A 189 6.63 -8.57 20.31
CA THR A 189 6.73 -9.53 21.42
C THR A 189 6.79 -10.97 20.87
N SER A 190 7.24 -11.91 21.70
CA SER A 190 7.19 -13.34 21.36
C SER A 190 5.77 -13.80 21.01
N ASP A 191 4.79 -13.33 21.79
CA ASP A 191 3.37 -13.66 21.58
C ASP A 191 2.84 -13.11 20.26
N TYR A 192 3.14 -11.85 19.93
CA TYR A 192 2.76 -11.27 18.65
C TYR A 192 3.43 -12.00 17.48
N SER A 193 4.70 -12.37 17.64
CA SER A 193 5.44 -13.13 16.63
C SER A 193 4.79 -14.49 16.37
N ARG A 194 4.38 -15.19 17.43
CA ARG A 194 3.64 -16.45 17.33
C ARG A 194 2.29 -16.25 16.64
N LEU A 195 1.56 -15.18 16.98
CA LEU A 195 0.29 -14.85 16.35
C LEU A 195 0.45 -14.61 14.85
N LEU A 196 1.46 -13.84 14.46
CA LEU A 196 1.78 -13.52 13.06
C LEU A 196 2.14 -14.79 12.26
N GLN A 197 2.79 -15.78 12.87
CA GLN A 197 3.10 -17.06 12.21
C GLN A 197 1.85 -17.89 11.86
N TYR A 198 0.74 -17.69 12.59
CA TYR A 198 -0.52 -18.35 12.28
C TYR A 198 -1.31 -17.66 11.16
N LEU A 199 -0.97 -16.42 10.80
CA LEU A 199 -1.65 -15.74 9.71
C LEU A 199 -1.32 -16.38 8.36
N PRO A 200 -2.32 -16.54 7.49
CA PRO A 200 -2.06 -17.00 6.14
C PRO A 200 -1.27 -15.92 5.38
N ARG A 201 -0.19 -16.33 4.69
CA ARG A 201 0.56 -15.41 3.82
C ARG A 201 -0.30 -14.83 2.71
N VAL A 202 -1.20 -15.66 2.17
CA VAL A 202 -2.19 -15.29 1.16
C VAL A 202 -3.57 -15.42 1.79
N PHE A 203 -4.32 -14.33 1.85
CA PHE A 203 -5.68 -14.36 2.35
C PHE A 203 -6.66 -14.58 1.21
N VAL A 204 -7.57 -15.55 1.37
CA VAL A 204 -8.74 -15.76 0.52
C VAL A 204 -9.92 -16.01 1.45
N GLY A 205 -10.88 -15.09 1.50
CA GLY A 205 -11.99 -15.20 2.45
C GLY A 205 -13.05 -14.12 2.31
N LYS A 206 -14.09 -14.19 3.14
CA LYS A 206 -15.20 -13.23 3.13
C LYS A 206 -14.91 -12.00 3.99
N SER A 207 -15.76 -10.99 3.86
CA SER A 207 -15.66 -9.75 4.65
C SER A 207 -15.67 -10.00 6.15
N GLU A 208 -16.49 -10.95 6.62
CA GLU A 208 -16.68 -11.20 8.06
C GLU A 208 -15.41 -11.80 8.67
N GLU A 209 -14.77 -12.72 7.95
CA GLU A 209 -13.53 -13.37 8.37
C GLU A 209 -12.38 -12.36 8.38
N LEU A 210 -12.25 -11.58 7.31
CA LEU A 210 -11.22 -10.54 7.20
C LEU A 210 -11.33 -9.49 8.30
N LYS A 211 -12.54 -9.01 8.61
CA LYS A 211 -12.77 -8.06 9.71
C LYS A 211 -12.32 -8.61 11.05
N LYS A 212 -12.65 -9.87 11.35
CA LYS A 212 -12.24 -10.54 12.60
C LYS A 212 -10.71 -10.62 12.71
N VAL A 213 -10.05 -11.03 11.63
CA VAL A 213 -8.57 -11.11 11.59
C VAL A 213 -7.94 -9.73 11.80
N VAL A 214 -8.40 -8.72 11.06
CA VAL A 214 -7.92 -7.33 11.20
C VAL A 214 -8.10 -6.83 12.62
N ASN A 215 -9.22 -7.16 13.27
CA ASN A 215 -9.46 -6.80 14.67
C ASN A 215 -8.44 -7.41 15.62
N VAL A 216 -8.33 -8.75 15.63
CA VAL A 216 -7.42 -9.45 16.55
C VAL A 216 -5.98 -9.02 16.34
N MET A 217 -5.54 -8.86 15.09
CA MET A 217 -4.17 -8.47 14.78
C MET A 217 -3.86 -7.01 15.15
N SER A 218 -4.80 -6.09 14.94
CA SER A 218 -4.61 -4.68 15.31
C SER A 218 -4.51 -4.51 16.82
N ASP A 219 -5.39 -5.17 17.58
CA ASP A 219 -5.39 -5.13 19.04
C ASP A 219 -4.11 -5.74 19.62
N SER A 220 -3.66 -6.86 19.03
CA SER A 220 -2.42 -7.52 19.43
C SER A 220 -1.18 -6.69 19.08
N ALA A 221 -1.19 -5.97 17.95
CA ALA A 221 -0.12 -5.06 17.56
C ALA A 221 -0.01 -3.88 18.53
N LYS A 222 -1.14 -3.27 18.89
CA LYS A 222 -1.24 -2.20 19.89
C LYS A 222 -0.64 -2.65 21.23
N ARG A 223 -1.03 -3.82 21.73
CA ARG A 223 -0.49 -4.41 22.97
C ARG A 223 1.02 -4.67 22.89
N SER A 224 1.47 -5.29 21.80
CA SER A 224 2.89 -5.59 21.59
C SER A 224 3.75 -4.32 21.61
N LEU A 225 3.38 -3.30 20.82
CA LEU A 225 4.12 -2.04 20.77
C LEU A 225 4.10 -1.30 22.11
N LYS A 226 2.93 -1.22 22.77
CA LYS A 226 2.79 -0.61 24.10
C LYS A 226 3.71 -1.29 25.13
N SER A 227 3.79 -2.62 25.14
CA SER A 227 4.68 -3.37 26.06
C SER A 227 6.17 -3.11 25.81
N LYS A 228 6.53 -2.69 24.60
CA LYS A 228 7.88 -2.30 24.20
C LYS A 228 8.13 -0.79 24.29
N GLN A 229 7.20 -0.04 24.88
CA GLN A 229 7.24 1.42 24.98
C GLN A 229 7.35 2.10 23.61
N LEU A 230 6.63 1.57 22.62
CA LEU A 230 6.56 2.09 21.26
C LEU A 230 5.15 2.58 20.95
N SER A 231 5.05 3.75 20.34
CA SER A 231 3.78 4.30 19.86
C SER A 231 3.27 3.51 18.66
N LEU A 232 1.95 3.35 18.55
CA LEU A 232 1.30 2.65 17.44
C LEU A 232 1.28 3.57 16.21
N PRO A 233 1.96 3.22 15.10
CA PRO A 233 1.97 4.09 13.93
C PRO A 233 0.59 4.15 13.26
N PRO A 234 0.28 5.25 12.54
CA PRO A 234 -1.06 5.49 12.00
C PRO A 234 -1.53 4.37 11.06
N TRP A 235 -0.63 3.82 10.25
CA TRP A 235 -0.91 2.73 9.33
C TRP A 235 -1.14 1.36 10.01
N ARG A 236 -0.90 1.26 11.32
CA ARG A 236 -1.19 0.09 12.16
C ARG A 236 -2.42 0.28 13.04
N LYS A 237 -3.04 1.47 13.04
CA LYS A 237 -4.32 1.70 13.72
C LYS A 237 -5.42 0.86 13.07
N HIS A 238 -6.33 0.34 13.89
CA HIS A 238 -7.41 -0.54 13.43
C HIS A 238 -8.23 0.06 12.29
N ARG A 239 -8.64 1.34 12.40
CA ARG A 239 -9.42 2.03 11.36
C ARG A 239 -8.65 2.16 10.02
N TYR A 240 -7.34 2.42 10.08
CA TYR A 240 -6.51 2.46 8.88
C TYR A 240 -6.45 1.08 8.22
N MET A 241 -6.20 0.04 9.02
CA MET A 241 -6.16 -1.34 8.55
C MET A 241 -7.50 -1.77 7.95
N GLN A 242 -8.64 -1.44 8.55
CA GLN A 242 -9.94 -1.72 7.95
C GLN A 242 -10.12 -1.05 6.58
N ASN A 243 -9.70 0.21 6.44
CA ASN A 243 -9.89 0.96 5.20
C ASN A 243 -9.11 0.40 4.01
N LYS A 244 -8.02 -0.34 4.23
CA LYS A 244 -7.29 -1.05 3.17
C LYS A 244 -8.19 -1.96 2.34
N TRP A 245 -9.16 -2.63 2.96
CA TRP A 245 -10.04 -3.57 2.26
C TRP A 245 -11.49 -3.08 2.19
N PHE A 246 -11.92 -2.22 3.12
CA PHE A 246 -13.32 -1.82 3.25
C PHE A 246 -13.58 -0.32 3.00
N GLY A 247 -12.55 0.46 2.68
CA GLY A 247 -12.71 1.86 2.31
C GLY A 247 -13.44 2.04 0.97
N PRO A 248 -13.78 3.29 0.60
CA PRO A 248 -14.28 3.61 -0.74
C PRO A 248 -13.31 3.08 -1.80
N TYR A 249 -13.82 2.37 -2.80
CA TYR A 249 -12.98 1.66 -3.76
C TYR A 249 -13.47 1.75 -5.20
N ARG A 250 -12.51 1.66 -6.13
CA ARG A 250 -12.75 1.42 -7.55
C ARG A 250 -12.45 -0.04 -7.88
N ARG A 251 -13.42 -0.71 -8.51
CA ARG A 251 -13.28 -2.09 -9.02
C ARG A 251 -12.99 -2.07 -10.52
N THR A 252 -11.87 -2.65 -10.94
CA THR A 252 -11.45 -2.65 -12.36
C THR A 252 -11.27 -4.06 -12.87
N THR A 253 -11.97 -4.35 -13.97
CA THR A 253 -12.02 -5.65 -14.64
C THR A 253 -11.17 -5.71 -15.90
N ASN A 254 -10.58 -4.60 -16.34
CA ASN A 254 -9.86 -4.54 -17.61
C ASN A 254 -8.58 -5.38 -17.56
N GLN A 255 -8.40 -6.25 -18.55
CA GLN A 255 -7.08 -6.76 -18.89
C GLN A 255 -6.29 -5.62 -19.52
N ILE A 256 -5.02 -5.44 -19.13
CA ILE A 256 -4.11 -4.69 -20.00
C ILE A 256 -4.00 -5.55 -21.26
N GLN A 257 -4.70 -5.15 -22.32
CA GLN A 257 -4.26 -5.52 -23.65
C GLN A 257 -2.82 -5.01 -23.72
N ALA A 258 -1.84 -5.90 -23.89
CA ALA A 258 -0.62 -5.46 -24.55
C ALA A 258 -1.11 -4.81 -25.84
N ASN A 259 -0.85 -3.52 -26.02
CA ASN A 259 -1.27 -2.77 -27.18
C ASN A 259 -0.74 -3.46 -28.45
N ASN A 260 -1.47 -4.42 -28.98
CA ASN A 260 -1.50 -4.68 -30.39
C ASN A 260 -2.57 -3.73 -30.90
N SER A 261 -2.17 -2.48 -31.14
CA SER A 261 -2.99 -1.50 -31.84
C SER A 261 -3.38 -2.08 -33.19
N SER A 262 -4.55 -2.73 -33.23
CA SER A 262 -5.28 -2.94 -34.47
C SER A 262 -5.71 -1.55 -34.94
N LEU A 263 -4.92 -1.00 -35.86
CA LEU A 263 -5.21 0.24 -36.56
C LEU A 263 -6.55 0.11 -37.28
N SER A 264 -7.60 0.72 -36.73
CA SER A 264 -8.74 1.16 -37.53
C SER A 264 -8.28 2.35 -38.38
N PRO A 265 -8.55 2.39 -39.70
CA PRO A 265 -8.08 3.47 -40.55
C PRO A 265 -8.85 4.75 -40.24
N ALA A 266 -8.22 5.67 -39.53
CA ALA A 266 -8.67 7.05 -39.39
C ALA A 266 -7.78 7.96 -40.24
N THR A 267 -8.47 8.86 -40.94
CA THR A 267 -8.06 9.87 -41.91
C THR A 267 -6.65 10.44 -41.71
N ILE A 268 -5.86 10.39 -42.79
CA ILE A 268 -4.49 10.88 -42.91
C ILE A 268 -4.46 12.40 -42.66
N SER A 269 -3.89 12.83 -41.54
CA SER A 269 -3.25 14.15 -41.42
C SER A 269 -1.74 13.95 -41.46
N ASN A 270 -1.11 14.47 -42.52
CA ASN A 270 0.33 14.34 -42.76
C ASN A 270 1.13 15.12 -41.70
N VAL A 271 1.70 14.43 -40.72
CA VAL A 271 2.75 14.97 -39.85
C VAL A 271 4.09 14.39 -40.31
N GLN A 272 4.92 15.24 -40.89
CA GLN A 272 6.26 14.88 -41.36
C GLN A 272 7.28 15.07 -40.23
N CYS A 273 7.62 14.01 -39.51
CA CYS A 273 8.73 14.00 -38.57
C CYS A 273 10.04 13.93 -39.38
N ARG A 274 10.84 15.01 -39.37
CA ARG A 274 12.21 14.98 -39.88
C ARG A 274 13.13 14.38 -38.83
N TYR A 275 13.82 13.30 -39.18
CA TYR A 275 14.90 12.74 -38.39
C TYR A 275 16.14 13.62 -38.58
N VAL A 276 16.65 14.21 -37.51
CA VAL A 276 17.95 14.91 -37.48
C VAL A 276 18.97 13.92 -36.95
N GLY A 277 19.71 13.28 -37.85
CA GLY A 277 20.91 12.52 -37.51
C GLY A 277 22.10 13.47 -37.39
N PHE A 278 22.96 13.25 -36.41
CA PHE A 278 24.29 13.86 -36.37
C PHE A 278 25.18 13.10 -37.36
N GLU A 279 25.74 13.78 -38.36
CA GLU A 279 26.74 13.20 -39.25
C GLU A 279 28.13 13.25 -38.58
N ASP A 280 28.68 12.09 -38.31
CA ASP A 280 30.09 11.94 -37.95
C ASP A 280 30.95 12.21 -39.19
N ALA A 281 31.72 13.29 -39.13
CA ALA A 281 32.71 13.64 -40.13
C ALA A 281 33.86 12.61 -40.14
N VAL A 282 33.99 11.85 -41.23
CA VAL A 282 35.26 11.20 -41.58
C VAL A 282 35.58 11.49 -43.04
N ASN A 283 36.66 12.24 -43.22
CA ASN A 283 37.34 12.54 -44.48
C ASN A 283 37.55 11.29 -45.34
N GLY A 284 37.34 11.42 -46.66
CA GLY A 284 37.83 10.42 -47.61
C GLY A 284 37.34 10.58 -49.05
N SER A 285 37.85 11.60 -49.75
CA SER A 285 38.11 11.64 -51.21
C SER A 285 37.05 11.11 -52.21
N LEU A 286 36.46 12.07 -52.94
CA LEU A 286 36.22 12.09 -54.41
C LEU A 286 36.51 10.81 -55.19
N PHE A 287 35.53 10.33 -55.97
CA PHE A 287 35.72 9.98 -57.39
C PHE A 287 34.42 10.08 -58.20
N VAL A 288 34.61 10.25 -59.51
CA VAL A 288 33.76 10.88 -60.50
C VAL A 288 32.75 9.93 -61.16
N ARG A 289 31.68 10.58 -61.63
CA ARG A 289 30.55 10.22 -62.51
C ARG A 289 30.84 9.31 -63.73
N THR A 290 29.72 8.78 -64.26
CA THR A 290 29.39 8.21 -65.58
C THR A 290 29.36 6.69 -65.64
N ARG A 291 28.34 6.02 -66.21
CA ARG A 291 27.28 6.44 -67.15
C ARG A 291 25.95 5.77 -66.80
#